data_AF-A0A962JMH6-F1
#
_entry.id   AF-A0A962JMH6-F1
#
_cell.length_a   1.000
_cell.length_b   1.000
_cell.length_c   1.000
_cell.angle_alpha   90.00
_cell.angle_beta   90.00
_cell.angle_gamma   90.00
#
_symmetry.space_group_name_H-M   'P 1'
#
loop_
_entity.id
_entity.type
_entity.pdbx_description
1 polymer ?
#
loop_
_entity_poly.entity_id
_entity_poly.type
_entity_poly.pdbx_seq_one_letter_code
_entity_poly.pdbx_strand_id
1 'polypeptide(L)'
;MTIGNWDPNQDQKNTNATIDQQILRRFIALSEADQLAQLNQQLSQQEIDGHRPLMKTHKDVWAQAAENLSNEELIHLTRFFTLAEEQLPGWEAGSLSPVVWLCRALKSRGAFPDQELIQWIKQNSSNKFLPYGNILDF
;
A
#
# COMPACT_ATOMS: atom_id res chain seq x y z
N MET A 1 -22.96 -26.19 -10.32
CA MET A 1 -24.07 -25.44 -9.69
C MET A 1 -23.75 -25.31 -8.22
N THR A 2 -24.12 -24.16 -7.63
CA THR A 2 -23.92 -23.73 -6.22
C THR A 2 -22.46 -23.30 -5.96
N ILE A 3 -22.16 -22.04 -5.63
CA ILE A 3 -22.63 -21.25 -4.47
C ILE A 3 -22.82 -19.79 -4.89
N GLY A 4 -23.93 -19.20 -4.45
CA GLY A 4 -24.17 -17.77 -4.58
C GLY A 4 -23.34 -16.99 -3.57
N ASN A 5 -22.75 -15.89 -4.02
CA ASN A 5 -22.52 -14.74 -3.18
C ASN A 5 -23.05 -13.52 -3.94
N TRP A 6 -24.33 -13.27 -3.73
CA TRP A 6 -24.95 -11.99 -4.03
C TRP A 6 -24.59 -11.07 -2.85
N ASP A 7 -23.63 -10.16 -3.05
CA ASP A 7 -23.31 -9.09 -2.10
C ASP A 7 -24.16 -7.86 -2.45
N PRO A 8 -25.09 -7.43 -1.57
CA PRO A 8 -25.89 -6.23 -1.76
C PRO A 8 -25.12 -4.99 -1.28
N ASN A 9 -23.90 -4.78 -1.80
CA ASN A 9 -23.15 -3.53 -1.63
C ASN A 9 -22.77 -2.91 -2.98
N GLN A 10 -23.60 -3.14 -4.00
CA GLN A 10 -23.59 -2.37 -5.24
C GLN A 10 -24.32 -1.02 -5.11
N ASP A 11 -24.52 -0.51 -3.89
CA ASP A 11 -25.09 0.81 -3.63
C ASP A 11 -24.03 1.75 -3.09
N GLN A 12 -23.08 2.10 -3.95
CA GLN A 12 -22.49 3.45 -4.00
C GLN A 12 -21.72 3.63 -5.30
N LYS A 13 -22.48 3.77 -6.39
CA LYS A 13 -22.07 4.64 -7.50
C LYS A 13 -21.95 6.05 -6.93
N ASN A 14 -20.81 6.38 -6.35
CA ASN A 14 -20.40 7.76 -6.20
C ASN A 14 -18.92 7.87 -6.56
N THR A 15 -18.60 8.95 -7.21
CA THR A 15 -17.36 9.25 -7.92
C THR A 15 -16.18 9.42 -6.95
N ASN A 16 -15.77 8.35 -6.28
CA ASN A 16 -14.57 8.28 -5.44
C ASN A 16 -13.78 7.05 -5.89
N ALA A 17 -12.54 7.25 -6.31
CA ALA A 17 -11.62 6.16 -6.63
C ALA A 17 -11.26 5.43 -5.33
N THR A 18 -12.07 4.46 -4.89
CA THR A 18 -11.84 3.69 -3.67
C THR A 18 -10.92 2.50 -3.96
N ILE A 19 -9.92 2.28 -3.11
CA ILE A 19 -9.03 1.11 -3.22
C ILE A 19 -9.80 -0.13 -2.78
N ASP A 20 -9.75 -1.19 -3.60
CA ASP A 20 -10.37 -2.46 -3.28
C ASP A 20 -9.69 -3.11 -2.06
N GLN A 21 -10.47 -3.35 -1.00
CA GLN A 21 -9.93 -3.90 0.25
C GLN A 21 -9.47 -5.36 0.11
N GLN A 22 -10.05 -6.13 -0.82
CA GLN A 22 -9.64 -7.52 -1.04
C GLN A 22 -8.21 -7.56 -1.60
N ILE A 23 -7.88 -6.60 -2.49
CA ILE A 23 -6.53 -6.45 -3.03
C ILE A 23 -5.54 -6.07 -1.92
N LEU A 24 -5.90 -5.12 -1.05
CA LEU A 24 -5.05 -4.73 0.09
C LEU A 24 -4.79 -5.90 1.03
N ARG A 25 -5.83 -6.67 1.39
CA ARG A 25 -5.69 -7.88 2.21
C ARG A 25 -4.79 -8.92 1.56
N ARG A 26 -4.84 -9.06 0.24
CA ARG A 26 -3.94 -9.95 -0.50
C ARG A 26 -2.49 -9.50 -0.38
N PHE A 27 -2.21 -8.21 -0.48
CA PHE A 27 -0.85 -7.66 -0.29
C PHE A 27 -0.36 -7.84 1.14
N ILE A 28 -1.23 -7.66 2.13
CA ILE A 28 -0.92 -7.91 3.54
C ILE A 28 -0.56 -9.38 3.74
N ALA A 29 -1.39 -10.31 3.25
CA ALA A 29 -1.13 -11.74 3.36
C ALA A 29 0.20 -12.16 2.70
N LEU A 30 0.55 -11.55 1.56
CA LEU A 30 1.87 -11.75 0.93
C LEU A 30 3.01 -11.25 1.81
N SER A 31 2.82 -10.13 2.51
CA SER A 31 3.79 -9.61 3.48
C SER A 31 3.89 -10.48 4.73
N GLU A 32 2.79 -11.00 5.24
CA GLU A 32 2.77 -11.91 6.39
C GLU A 32 3.44 -13.25 6.07
N ALA A 33 3.26 -13.74 4.84
CA ALA A 33 3.89 -14.96 4.34
C ALA A 33 5.37 -14.77 3.92
N ASP A 34 5.96 -13.59 4.12
CA ASP A 34 7.33 -13.22 3.72
C ASP A 34 7.62 -13.41 2.21
N GLN A 35 6.57 -13.38 1.37
CA GLN A 35 6.69 -13.61 -0.07
C GLN A 35 7.05 -12.33 -0.85
N LEU A 36 7.37 -11.24 -0.14
CA LEU A 36 7.71 -9.96 -0.75
C LEU A 36 9.05 -9.96 -1.46
N ALA A 37 9.95 -10.90 -1.16
CA ALA A 37 11.25 -10.99 -1.83
C ALA A 37 11.15 -11.31 -3.33
N GLN A 38 10.01 -11.86 -3.78
CA GLN A 38 9.78 -12.27 -5.17
C GLN A 38 8.41 -11.77 -5.67
N LEU A 39 8.13 -10.48 -5.52
CA LEU A 39 6.86 -9.89 -5.97
C LEU A 39 6.60 -10.13 -7.46
N ASN A 40 7.63 -10.14 -8.29
CA ASN A 40 7.49 -10.43 -9.72
C ASN A 40 7.04 -11.87 -10.04
N GLN A 41 7.19 -12.81 -9.10
CA GLN A 41 6.74 -14.19 -9.24
C GLN A 41 5.34 -14.37 -8.64
N GLN A 42 5.00 -13.59 -7.62
CA GLN A 42 3.68 -13.61 -6.98
C GLN A 42 2.62 -12.84 -7.77
N LEU A 43 3.03 -11.78 -8.47
CA LEU A 43 2.14 -10.92 -9.26
C LEU A 43 2.42 -11.10 -10.74
N SER A 44 1.37 -11.34 -11.52
CA SER A 44 1.45 -11.36 -12.97
C SER A 44 1.61 -9.95 -13.53
N GLN A 45 2.19 -9.81 -14.73
CA GLN A 45 2.36 -8.49 -15.37
C GLN A 45 1.06 -7.69 -15.51
N GLN A 46 -0.08 -8.38 -15.73
CA GLN A 46 -1.39 -7.73 -15.77
C GLN A 46 -1.80 -7.14 -14.42
N GLU A 47 -1.50 -7.82 -13.31
CA GLU A 47 -1.75 -7.31 -11.96
C GLU A 47 -0.82 -6.12 -11.67
N ILE A 48 0.45 -6.24 -12.06
CA ILE A 48 1.44 -5.17 -11.89
C ILE A 48 0.98 -3.90 -12.63
N ASP A 49 0.55 -4.01 -13.88
CA ASP A 49 0.08 -2.84 -14.65
C ASP A 49 -1.26 -2.31 -14.13
N GLY A 50 -2.19 -3.20 -13.75
CA GLY A 50 -3.50 -2.84 -13.19
C GLY A 50 -3.42 -2.15 -11.83
N HIS A 51 -2.46 -2.53 -10.98
CA HIS A 51 -2.27 -1.96 -9.63
C HIS A 51 -1.24 -0.83 -9.59
N ARG A 52 -0.46 -0.61 -10.65
CA ARG A 52 0.42 0.56 -10.80
C ARG A 52 -0.24 1.91 -10.48
N PRO A 53 -1.51 2.21 -10.87
CA PRO A 53 -2.15 3.47 -10.46
C PRO A 53 -2.25 3.65 -8.94
N LEU A 54 -2.26 2.57 -8.13
CA LEU A 54 -2.30 2.65 -6.66
C LEU A 54 -1.12 3.43 -6.08
N MET A 55 0.05 3.33 -6.73
CA MET A 55 1.27 4.04 -6.34
C MET A 55 1.15 5.56 -6.48
N LYS A 56 0.25 6.06 -7.34
CA LYS A 56 0.02 7.50 -7.56
C LYS A 56 -1.35 7.96 -7.05
N THR A 57 -2.02 7.13 -6.27
CA THR A 57 -3.34 7.43 -5.70
C THR A 57 -3.26 8.55 -4.68
N HIS A 58 -4.31 9.38 -4.63
CA HIS A 58 -4.40 10.54 -3.75
C HIS A 58 -4.42 10.14 -2.26
N LYS A 59 -3.87 11.01 -1.40
CA LYS A 59 -3.78 10.79 0.05
C LYS A 59 -5.12 10.51 0.72
N ASP A 60 -6.19 11.17 0.29
CA ASP A 60 -7.55 10.99 0.85
C ASP A 60 -8.06 9.56 0.70
N VAL A 61 -7.77 8.93 -0.43
CA VAL A 61 -8.16 7.54 -0.68
C VAL A 61 -7.37 6.60 0.24
N TRP A 62 -6.06 6.87 0.42
CA TRP A 62 -5.22 6.11 1.34
C TRP A 62 -5.61 6.33 2.80
N ALA A 63 -6.06 7.52 3.18
CA ALA A 63 -6.57 7.81 4.51
C ALA A 63 -7.82 6.97 4.81
N GLN A 64 -8.79 6.95 3.89
CA GLN A 64 -10.01 6.12 4.02
C GLN A 64 -9.68 4.62 4.05
N ALA A 65 -8.77 4.16 3.18
CA ALA A 65 -8.30 2.78 3.19
C ALA A 65 -7.65 2.44 4.53
N ALA A 66 -6.81 3.34 5.05
CA ALA A 66 -6.16 3.15 6.33
C ALA A 66 -7.17 3.06 7.48
N GLU A 67 -8.23 3.88 7.51
CA GLU A 67 -9.31 3.83 8.51
C GLU A 67 -9.92 2.45 8.68
N ASN A 68 -9.98 1.66 7.61
CA ASN A 68 -10.52 0.30 7.62
C ASN A 68 -9.47 -0.78 7.97
N LEU A 69 -8.21 -0.39 8.14
CA LEU A 69 -7.09 -1.29 8.40
C LEU A 69 -6.53 -1.09 9.80
N SER A 70 -6.01 -2.17 10.36
CA SER A 70 -5.31 -2.21 11.64
C SER A 70 -3.89 -1.67 11.50
N ASN A 71 -3.26 -1.31 12.62
CA ASN A 71 -1.88 -0.79 12.59
C ASN A 71 -0.88 -1.82 12.01
N GLU A 72 -1.05 -3.10 12.33
CA GLU A 72 -0.22 -4.19 11.80
C GLU A 72 -0.39 -4.32 10.28
N GLU A 73 -1.63 -4.27 9.79
CA GLU A 73 -1.95 -4.30 8.35
C GLU A 73 -1.30 -3.13 7.59
N LEU A 74 -1.31 -1.93 8.18
CA LEU A 74 -0.65 -0.75 7.61
C LEU A 74 0.88 -0.92 7.54
N ILE A 75 1.49 -1.58 8.52
CA ILE A 75 2.92 -1.90 8.52
C ILE A 75 3.23 -2.89 7.40
N HIS A 76 2.42 -3.94 7.25
CA HIS A 76 2.56 -4.93 6.17
C HIS A 76 2.39 -4.32 4.78
N LEU A 77 1.39 -3.46 4.57
CA LEU A 77 1.23 -2.71 3.32
C LEU A 77 2.42 -1.79 3.05
N THR A 78 2.90 -1.10 4.07
CA THR A 78 4.08 -0.24 3.95
C THR A 78 5.29 -1.03 3.44
N ARG A 79 5.53 -2.23 4.01
CA ARG A 79 6.61 -3.12 3.57
C ARG A 79 6.41 -3.60 2.14
N PHE A 80 5.19 -3.99 1.79
CA PHE A 80 4.81 -4.42 0.45
C PHE A 80 5.09 -3.33 -0.59
N PHE A 81 4.57 -2.11 -0.40
CA PHE A 81 4.76 -1.03 -1.38
C PHE A 81 6.22 -0.60 -1.50
N THR A 82 6.98 -0.64 -0.40
CA THR A 82 8.43 -0.35 -0.42
C THR A 82 9.17 -1.32 -1.35
N LEU A 83 8.94 -2.63 -1.20
CA LEU A 83 9.58 -3.64 -2.04
C LEU A 83 9.00 -3.66 -3.46
N ALA A 84 7.72 -3.34 -3.62
CA ALA A 84 7.10 -3.21 -4.92
C ALA A 84 7.73 -2.09 -5.73
N GLU A 85 8.08 -0.95 -5.11
CA GLU A 85 8.76 0.15 -5.81
C GLU A 85 10.15 -0.25 -6.32
N GLU A 86 10.90 -1.05 -5.56
CA GLU A 86 12.23 -1.53 -5.99
C GLU A 86 12.18 -2.68 -6.99
N GLN A 87 11.27 -3.63 -6.81
CA GLN A 87 11.24 -4.85 -7.62
C GLN A 87 10.38 -4.72 -8.88
N LEU A 88 9.37 -3.84 -8.88
CA LEU A 88 8.42 -3.71 -9.98
C LEU A 88 8.73 -2.45 -10.81
N PRO A 89 9.14 -2.60 -12.08
CA PRO A 89 9.44 -1.44 -12.92
C PRO A 89 8.18 -0.60 -13.18
N GLY A 90 8.29 0.71 -13.02
CA GLY A 90 7.19 1.66 -13.23
C GLY A 90 6.26 1.86 -12.03
N TRP A 91 6.50 1.18 -10.91
CA TRP A 91 5.84 1.44 -9.63
C TRP A 91 6.47 2.60 -8.84
N GLU A 92 7.52 3.20 -9.39
CA GLU A 92 8.21 4.38 -8.87
C GLU A 92 7.27 5.59 -8.77
N ALA A 93 6.91 5.95 -7.54
CA ALA A 93 6.10 7.12 -7.23
C ALA A 93 6.88 8.21 -6.49
N GLY A 94 8.07 7.88 -5.95
CA GLY A 94 8.95 8.89 -5.35
C GLY A 94 8.29 9.55 -4.14
N SER A 95 8.09 10.86 -4.17
CA SER A 95 7.43 11.61 -3.09
C SER A 95 5.91 11.38 -3.00
N LEU A 96 5.30 10.82 -4.05
CA LEU A 96 3.87 10.50 -4.09
C LEU A 96 3.58 9.07 -3.61
N SER A 97 4.61 8.33 -3.19
CA SER A 97 4.50 6.93 -2.81
C SER A 97 3.48 6.72 -1.68
N PRO A 98 2.61 5.70 -1.77
CA PRO A 98 1.60 5.39 -0.77
C PRO A 98 2.19 5.13 0.61
N VAL A 99 3.45 4.67 0.66
CA VAL A 99 4.21 4.46 1.89
C VAL A 99 4.24 5.72 2.76
N VAL A 100 4.39 6.91 2.17
CA VAL A 100 4.42 8.18 2.91
C VAL A 100 3.09 8.42 3.62
N TRP A 101 1.98 8.16 2.93
CA TRP A 101 0.64 8.32 3.48
C TRP A 101 0.33 7.28 4.56
N LEU A 102 0.73 6.02 4.35
CA LEU A 102 0.58 4.94 5.33
C LEU A 102 1.38 5.23 6.61
N CYS A 103 2.64 5.67 6.48
CA CYS A 103 3.45 6.09 7.62
C CYS A 103 2.86 7.30 8.35
N ARG A 104 2.30 8.27 7.61
CA ARG A 104 1.59 9.42 8.21
C ARG A 104 0.32 8.98 8.95
N ALA A 105 -0.45 8.05 8.39
CA ALA A 105 -1.66 7.50 9.03
C ALA A 105 -1.32 6.76 10.33
N LEU A 106 -0.29 5.91 10.32
CA LEU A 106 0.24 5.24 11.53
C LEU A 106 0.66 6.26 12.59
N LYS A 107 1.46 7.26 12.20
CA LYS A 107 1.88 8.35 13.10
C LYS A 107 0.69 9.11 13.69
N SER A 108 -0.33 9.39 12.88
CA SER A 108 -1.55 10.08 13.35
C SER A 108 -2.34 9.27 14.37
N ARG A 109 -2.20 7.94 14.37
CA ARG A 109 -2.87 7.03 15.33
C ARG A 109 -2.11 6.87 16.65
N GLY A 110 -0.96 7.52 16.81
CA GLY A 110 -0.08 7.32 17.96
C GLY A 110 0.67 5.98 17.95
N ALA A 111 0.42 5.12 16.95
CA ALA A 111 1.27 3.99 16.60
C ALA A 111 2.45 4.53 15.80
N PHE A 112 3.38 5.17 16.50
CA PHE A 112 4.58 5.73 15.90
C PHE A 112 5.24 4.64 15.06
N PRO A 113 5.54 4.86 13.76
CA PRO A 113 6.21 3.83 12.97
C PRO A 113 7.52 3.50 13.65
N ASP A 114 7.67 2.24 14.06
CA ASP A 114 8.84 1.74 14.76
C ASP A 114 10.11 2.18 14.02
N GLN A 115 11.12 2.64 14.75
CA GLN A 115 12.40 2.99 14.12
C GLN A 115 12.95 1.84 13.28
N GLU A 116 12.62 0.60 13.67
CA GLU A 116 12.89 -0.60 12.88
C GLU A 116 12.25 -0.57 11.50
N LEU A 117 10.97 -0.19 11.38
CA LEU A 117 10.30 -0.06 10.09
C LEU A 117 10.96 1.02 9.22
N ILE A 118 11.31 2.17 9.82
CA ILE A 118 11.99 3.26 9.11
C ILE A 118 13.35 2.79 8.57
N GLN A 119 14.14 2.09 9.38
CA GLN A 119 15.43 1.55 8.94
C GLN A 119 15.25 0.47 7.87
N TRP A 120 14.25 -0.40 8.03
CA TRP A 120 13.93 -1.44 7.06
C TRP A 120 13.58 -0.83 5.70
N ILE A 121 12.74 0.21 5.67
CA ILE A 121 12.37 0.90 4.43
C ILE A 121 13.61 1.48 3.74
N LYS A 122 14.51 2.12 4.48
CA LYS A 122 15.76 2.69 3.93
C LYS A 122 16.73 1.65 3.40
N GLN A 123 16.69 0.42 3.93
CA GLN A 123 17.54 -0.68 3.47
C GLN A 123 16.94 -1.40 2.26
N ASN A 124 15.61 -1.41 2.15
CA ASN A 124 14.85 -2.13 1.12
C ASN A 124 14.26 -1.20 0.05
N SER A 125 14.63 0.08 0.04
CA SER A 125 14.25 1.02 -1.00
C SER A 125 15.34 2.05 -1.29
N SER A 126 15.54 2.32 -2.57
CA SER A 126 16.41 3.35 -3.13
C SER A 126 15.72 4.73 -3.15
N ASN A 127 14.43 4.80 -2.80
CA ASN A 127 13.67 6.04 -2.79
C ASN A 127 14.04 6.92 -1.58
N LYS A 128 14.87 7.93 -1.84
CA LYS A 128 15.31 8.95 -0.87
C LYS A 128 14.19 9.78 -0.23
N PHE A 129 12.99 9.77 -0.80
CA PHE A 129 11.83 10.47 -0.24
C PHE A 129 11.16 9.64 0.86
N LEU A 130 11.37 8.32 0.93
CA LEU A 130 10.83 7.52 2.02
C LEU A 130 11.65 7.69 3.31
N PRO A 131 11.00 7.66 4.50
CA PRO A 131 9.58 7.39 4.76
C PRO A 131 8.68 8.64 4.85
N TYR A 132 9.23 9.85 4.82
CA TYR A 132 8.48 11.08 5.16
C TYR A 132 7.97 11.90 3.97
N GLY A 133 8.31 11.48 2.74
CA GLY A 133 8.08 12.25 1.53
C GLY A 133 9.05 13.41 1.38
N ASN A 134 8.73 14.35 0.49
CA ASN A 134 9.52 15.56 0.33
C ASN A 134 9.34 16.48 1.55
N ILE A 135 10.44 16.96 2.14
CA ILE A 135 10.47 17.77 3.37
C ILE A 135 9.90 19.21 3.17
N LEU A 136 9.45 19.53 1.95
CA LEU A 136 9.04 20.86 1.50
C LEU A 136 7.54 20.97 1.15
N ASP A 137 6.75 19.93 1.34
CA ASP A 137 5.29 19.95 1.10
C ASP A 137 4.57 20.31 2.43
N PHE A 138 4.42 21.62 2.67
CA PHE A 138 3.66 22.22 3.78
C PHE A 138 2.34 22.80 3.26
#